data_AF-A0A353Z7A6-F1
#
_entry.id   AF-A0A353Z7A6-F1
#
_cell.length_a   1.000
_cell.length_b   1.000
_cell.length_c   1.000
_cell.angle_alpha   90.00
_cell.angle_beta   90.00
_cell.angle_gamma   90.00
#
_symmetry.space_group_name_H-M   'P 1'
#
loop_
_entity.id
_entity.type
_entity.pdbx_description
1 polymer ?
#
loop_
_entity_poly.entity_id
_entity_poly.type
_entity_poly.pdbx_seq_one_letter_code
_entity_poly.pdbx_strand_id
1 'polypeptide(L)'
;MALHLAPRPEGRFLLPSEIVERLKGRFPWCEADPVKGPHDARAYHTHLKHMHADEELCQSVLEAIPQALRVTISDASIGPEALQLLVIPDLPIRVQNETLENELMMRPLIERSARTLEYIIC
;
A
#
# COMPACT_ATOMS: atom_id res chain seq x y z
N MET A 1 -2.67 8.61 12.17
CA MET A 1 -1.73 7.46 12.05
C MET A 1 -1.94 6.88 10.67
N ALA A 2 -0.89 6.56 9.92
CA ALA A 2 -1.08 5.91 8.62
C ALA A 2 -1.36 4.42 8.87
N LEU A 3 -2.40 3.87 8.24
CA LEU A 3 -2.67 2.43 8.30
C LEU A 3 -1.71 1.68 7.40
N HIS A 4 -1.28 0.51 7.86
CA HIS A 4 -0.40 -0.37 7.12
C HIS A 4 -1.02 -1.76 6.94
N LEU A 5 -0.73 -2.42 5.82
CA LEU A 5 -0.97 -3.84 5.66
C LEU A 5 0.36 -4.58 5.69
N ALA A 6 0.50 -5.52 6.62
CA ALA A 6 1.70 -6.34 6.75
C ALA A 6 1.32 -7.83 6.69
N PRO A 7 2.25 -8.72 6.26
CA PRO A 7 2.04 -10.15 6.37
C PRO A 7 1.68 -10.54 7.81
N ARG A 8 0.93 -11.63 7.96
CA ARG A 8 0.78 -12.31 9.27
C ARG A 8 2.17 -12.71 9.80
N PRO A 9 2.33 -12.99 11.11
CA PRO A 9 3.62 -13.35 11.69
C PRO A 9 4.35 -14.51 11.01
N GLU A 10 3.62 -15.47 10.43
CA GLU A 10 4.18 -16.62 9.69
C GLU A 10 4.12 -16.43 8.15
N GLY A 11 3.64 -15.28 7.70
CA GLY A 11 3.58 -14.92 6.29
C GLY A 11 4.87 -14.28 5.80
N ARG A 12 4.98 -14.16 4.48
CA ARG A 12 6.06 -13.41 3.82
C ARG A 12 5.54 -12.15 3.16
N PHE A 13 6.44 -11.20 2.91
CA PHE A 13 6.14 -10.13 1.98
C PHE A 13 5.94 -10.70 0.58
N LEU A 14 4.84 -10.29 -0.04
CA LEU A 14 4.52 -10.55 -1.42
C LEU A 14 5.25 -9.54 -2.31
N LEU A 15 5.67 -10.00 -3.48
CA LEU A 15 6.21 -9.09 -4.49
C LEU A 15 5.10 -8.14 -4.99
N PRO A 16 5.46 -6.92 -5.46
CA PRO A 16 4.46 -5.98 -5.98
C PRO A 16 3.58 -6.58 -7.09
N SER A 17 4.12 -7.43 -7.95
CA SER A 17 3.36 -8.14 -8.99
C SER A 17 2.35 -9.13 -8.42
N GLU A 18 2.72 -9.90 -7.40
CA GLU A 18 1.82 -10.85 -6.72
C GLU A 18 0.67 -10.13 -6.02
N ILE A 19 0.96 -8.98 -5.40
CA ILE A 19 -0.05 -8.12 -4.78
C ILE A 19 -1.08 -7.67 -5.82
N VAL A 20 -0.61 -7.15 -6.96
CA VAL A 20 -1.49 -6.71 -8.04
C VAL A 20 -2.32 -7.86 -8.60
N GLU A 21 -1.73 -9.03 -8.82
CA GLU A 21 -2.43 -10.21 -9.33
C GLU A 21 -3.56 -10.64 -8.39
N ARG A 22 -3.26 -10.79 -7.08
CA ARG A 22 -4.25 -11.19 -6.08
C ARG A 22 -5.40 -10.18 -5.98
N LEU A 23 -5.09 -8.88 -5.99
CA LEU A 23 -6.09 -7.83 -5.90
C LEU A 23 -6.96 -7.74 -7.16
N LYS A 24 -6.37 -7.80 -8.35
CA LYS A 24 -7.12 -7.85 -9.62
C LYS A 24 -8.06 -9.06 -9.70
N GLY A 25 -7.67 -10.19 -9.11
CA GLY A 25 -8.53 -11.37 -9.03
C GLY A 25 -9.74 -11.24 -8.11
N ARG A 26 -9.81 -10.20 -7.27
CA ARG A 26 -10.87 -10.04 -6.24
C ARG A 26 -11.65 -8.74 -6.31
N PHE A 27 -11.08 -7.69 -6.91
CA PHE A 27 -11.72 -6.39 -7.01
C PHE A 27 -12.15 -6.09 -8.45
N PRO A 28 -13.40 -5.63 -8.68
CA PRO A 28 -13.87 -5.29 -10.02
C PRO A 28 -13.01 -4.23 -10.71
N TRP A 29 -12.50 -3.27 -9.93
CA TRP A 29 -11.60 -2.24 -10.41
C TRP A 29 -10.33 -2.20 -9.56
N CYS A 30 -9.21 -2.57 -10.18
CA CYS A 30 -7.88 -2.57 -9.58
C CYS A 30 -6.84 -2.19 -10.64
N GLU A 31 -6.21 -1.04 -10.46
CA GLU A 31 -5.18 -0.51 -11.36
C GLU A 31 -3.84 -0.41 -10.63
N ALA A 32 -2.75 -0.70 -11.33
CA ALA A 32 -1.40 -0.54 -10.81
C ALA A 32 -0.65 0.46 -11.69
N ASP A 33 -0.08 1.48 -11.06
CA ASP A 33 0.66 2.55 -11.71
C ASP A 33 2.15 2.47 -11.34
N PRO A 34 3.00 1.97 -12.25
CA PRO A 34 4.44 1.86 -12.05
C PRO A 34 5.18 3.20 -12.21
N VAL A 35 4.51 4.27 -12.62
CA VAL A 35 5.09 5.61 -12.76
C VAL A 35 4.85 6.43 -11.50
N LYS A 36 3.63 6.39 -10.94
CA LYS A 36 3.29 7.07 -9.69
C LYS A 36 3.83 6.37 -8.45
N GLY A 37 3.99 5.05 -8.48
CA GLY A 37 4.59 4.28 -7.37
C GLY A 37 5.95 4.82 -6.93
N PRO A 38 6.93 4.94 -7.85
CA PRO A 38 8.25 5.52 -7.53
C PRO A 38 8.19 6.98 -7.06
N HIS A 39 7.28 7.78 -7.60
CA HIS A 39 7.09 9.17 -7.16
C HIS A 39 6.68 9.23 -5.69
N ASP A 40 5.70 8.42 -5.30
CA ASP A 40 5.24 8.34 -3.92
C ASP A 40 6.27 7.74 -2.97
N ALA A 41 7.00 6.72 -3.42
CA ALA A 41 8.07 6.12 -2.64
C ALA A 41 9.19 7.14 -2.36
N ARG A 42 9.50 8.04 -3.31
CA ARG A 42 10.43 9.18 -3.07
C ARG A 42 9.89 10.17 -2.04
N ALA A 43 8.61 10.51 -2.12
CA ALA A 43 7.97 11.36 -1.12
C ALA A 43 8.00 10.71 0.28
N TYR A 44 7.74 9.40 0.34
CA TYR A 44 7.80 8.63 1.58
C TYR A 44 9.23 8.54 2.15
N HIS A 45 10.23 8.23 1.33
CA HIS A 45 11.64 8.24 1.71
C HIS A 45 12.05 9.61 2.26
N THR A 46 11.63 10.69 1.58
CA THR A 46 11.89 12.05 2.05
C THR A 46 11.27 12.28 3.42
N HIS A 47 10.03 11.86 3.63
CA HIS A 47 9.36 11.95 4.92
C HIS A 47 10.08 11.15 6.02
N LEU A 48 10.52 9.92 5.75
CA LEU A 48 11.30 9.12 6.69
C LEU A 48 12.59 9.83 7.15
N LYS A 49 13.31 10.46 6.21
CA LYS A 49 14.50 11.25 6.55
C LYS A 49 14.19 12.45 7.44
N HIS A 50 13.07 13.14 7.20
CA HIS A 50 12.64 14.26 8.05
C HIS A 50 12.24 13.80 9.46
N MET A 51 11.70 12.59 9.58
CA MET A 51 11.34 11.99 10.86
C MET A 51 12.54 11.39 11.61
N HIS A 52 13.77 11.52 11.07
CA HIS A 52 14.96 10.87 11.61
C HIS A 52 14.75 9.36 11.81
N ALA A 53 14.06 8.72 10.86
CA ALA A 53 13.91 7.27 10.85
C ALA A 53 15.28 6.58 10.73
N ASP A 54 15.30 5.31 11.06
CA ASP A 54 16.50 4.47 10.96
C ASP A 54 17.13 4.51 9.55
N GLU A 55 18.46 4.55 9.50
CA GLU A 55 19.22 4.70 8.25
C GLU A 55 19.10 3.46 7.36
N GLU A 56 19.04 2.26 7.95
CA GLU A 56 18.84 1.00 7.22
C GLU A 56 17.46 0.98 6.55
N LEU A 57 16.43 1.45 7.25
CA LEU A 57 15.08 1.60 6.69
C LEU A 57 15.06 2.62 5.55
N CYS A 58 15.71 3.78 5.72
CA CYS A 58 15.77 4.81 4.68
C CYS A 58 16.47 4.27 3.41
N GLN A 59 17.59 3.57 3.58
CA GLN A 59 18.34 2.99 2.47
C GLN A 59 17.54 1.89 1.77
N SER A 60 16.90 1.00 2.53
CA SER A 60 16.03 -0.06 1.99
C SER A 60 14.91 0.52 1.12
N VAL A 61 14.25 1.58 1.59
CA VAL A 61 13.21 2.27 0.81
C VAL A 61 13.82 2.87 -0.46
N LEU A 62 14.95 3.55 -0.37
CA LEU A 62 15.61 4.23 -1.49
C LEU A 62 15.95 3.26 -2.63
N GLU A 63 16.47 2.08 -2.29
CA GLU A 63 16.81 1.02 -3.25
C GLU A 63 15.57 0.39 -3.89
N ALA A 64 14.47 0.30 -3.13
CA ALA A 64 13.22 -0.28 -3.58
C ALA A 64 12.33 0.67 -4.42
N ILE A 65 12.64 1.97 -4.48
CA ILE A 65 11.87 2.98 -5.24
C ILE A 65 11.54 2.57 -6.68
N PRO A 66 12.47 2.04 -7.49
CA PRO A 66 12.18 1.69 -8.89
C PRO A 66 11.15 0.57 -9.05
N GLN A 67 10.95 -0.22 -8.01
CA GLN A 67 10.02 -1.36 -7.98
C GLN A 67 8.71 -1.03 -7.26
N ALA A 68 8.58 0.19 -6.71
CA ALA A 68 7.38 0.60 -6.02
C ALA A 68 6.20 0.76 -6.98
N LEU A 69 5.00 0.39 -6.52
CA LEU A 69 3.76 0.53 -7.28
C LEU A 69 2.75 1.34 -6.47
N ARG A 70 2.00 2.19 -7.16
CA ARG A 70 0.72 2.68 -6.64
C ARG A 70 -0.36 1.73 -7.12
N VAL A 71 -1.11 1.14 -6.20
CA VAL A 71 -2.27 0.30 -6.52
C VAL A 71 -3.53 1.05 -6.11
N THR A 72 -4.44 1.24 -7.05
CA THR A 72 -5.71 1.92 -6.82
C THR A 72 -6.84 0.89 -6.93
N ILE A 73 -7.67 0.81 -5.89
CA ILE A 73 -8.77 -0.15 -5.78
C ILE A 73 -10.07 0.64 -5.58
N SER A 74 -11.11 0.28 -6.32
CA SER A 74 -12.45 0.84 -6.15
C SER A 74 -13.48 -0.27 -6.33
N ASP A 75 -14.63 -0.08 -5.69
CA ASP A 75 -15.77 -0.98 -5.77
C ASP A 75 -17.06 -0.18 -5.55
N ALA A 76 -18.16 -0.66 -6.10
CA ALA A 76 -19.48 -0.05 -5.97
C ALA A 76 -19.92 0.14 -4.50
N SER A 77 -19.33 -0.62 -3.55
CA SER A 77 -19.62 -0.51 -2.13
C SER A 77 -19.18 0.81 -1.48
N ILE A 78 -18.27 1.56 -2.09
CA ILE A 78 -17.72 2.82 -1.52
C ILE A 78 -18.00 4.07 -2.37
N GLY A 79 -18.85 3.95 -3.40
CA GLY A 79 -19.18 5.06 -4.28
C GLY A 79 -18.05 5.43 -5.25
N PRO A 80 -17.86 6.73 -5.58
CA PRO A 80 -16.87 7.17 -6.57
C PRO A 80 -15.42 7.15 -6.06
N GLU A 81 -15.25 6.88 -4.78
CA GLU A 81 -13.97 6.94 -4.10
C GLU A 81 -13.10 5.71 -4.41
N ALA A 82 -11.80 5.84 -4.15
CA ALA A 82 -10.87 4.76 -4.39
C ALA A 82 -9.79 4.69 -3.29
N LEU A 83 -9.50 3.46 -2.87
CA LEU A 83 -8.42 3.15 -1.96
C LEU A 83 -7.09 3.20 -2.73
N GLN A 84 -6.15 4.02 -2.26
CA GLN A 84 -4.80 4.08 -2.78
C GLN A 84 -3.83 3.36 -1.85
N LEU A 85 -3.04 2.46 -2.41
CA LEU A 85 -2.02 1.69 -1.73
C LEU A 85 -0.66 2.00 -2.34
N LEU A 86 0.32 2.32 -1.50
CA LEU A 86 1.72 2.35 -1.89
C LEU A 86 2.35 1.01 -1.51
N VAL A 87 2.77 0.27 -2.53
CA VAL A 87 3.43 -1.01 -2.41
C VAL A 87 4.92 -0.81 -2.69
N ILE A 88 5.76 -1.11 -1.71
CA ILE A 88 7.22 -1.12 -1.84
C ILE A 88 7.67 -2.53 -1.48
N PRO A 89 8.58 -3.16 -2.26
CA PRO A 89 9.13 -4.48 -1.92
C PRO A 89 9.59 -4.57 -0.47
N ASP A 90 9.34 -5.73 0.15
CA ASP A 90 9.79 -6.09 1.50
C ASP A 90 9.37 -5.14 2.63
N LEU A 91 8.37 -4.28 2.39
CA LEU A 91 7.84 -3.33 3.36
C LEU A 91 6.32 -3.47 3.52
N PRO A 92 5.77 -3.07 4.69
CA PRO A 92 4.33 -2.98 4.87
C PRO A 92 3.70 -2.04 3.84
N ILE A 93 2.61 -2.49 3.22
CA ILE A 93 1.84 -1.71 2.24
C ILE A 93 1.26 -0.51 2.98
N ARG A 94 1.50 0.70 2.47
CA ARG A 94 0.97 1.92 3.08
C ARG A 94 -0.38 2.25 2.47
N VAL A 95 -1.38 2.46 3.32
CA VAL A 95 -2.67 3.01 2.90
C VAL A 95 -2.54 4.53 2.79
N GLN A 96 -2.78 5.08 1.60
CA GLN A 96 -2.73 6.51 1.32
C GLN A 96 -4.13 7.11 1.51
N ASN A 97 -4.51 7.37 2.76
CA ASN A 97 -5.73 8.11 3.09
C ASN A 97 -5.37 9.49 3.66
N GLU A 98 -6.00 10.53 3.14
CA GLU A 98 -5.70 11.92 3.50
C GLU A 98 -6.40 12.37 4.80
N THR A 99 -7.53 11.75 5.16
CA THR A 99 -8.35 12.12 6.31
C THR A 99 -8.88 10.90 7.07
N LEU A 100 -9.24 11.09 8.35
CA LEU A 100 -9.88 10.05 9.17
C LEU A 100 -11.25 9.62 8.61
N GLU A 101 -12.00 10.57 8.04
CA GLU A 101 -13.28 10.29 7.38
C GLU A 101 -13.09 9.38 6.17
N ASN A 102 -12.07 9.66 5.34
CA ASN A 102 -11.70 8.79 4.22
C ASN A 102 -11.27 7.41 4.73
N GLU A 103 -10.54 7.33 5.83
CA GLU A 103 -10.15 6.05 6.41
C GLU A 103 -11.34 5.19 6.84
N LEU A 104 -12.33 5.78 7.52
CA LEU A 104 -13.54 5.08 7.94
C LEU A 104 -14.37 4.63 6.73
N MET A 105 -14.51 5.48 5.73
CA MET A 105 -15.20 5.16 4.48
C MET A 105 -14.50 4.05 3.69
N MET A 106 -13.17 4.05 3.65
CA MET A 106 -12.36 3.04 2.95
C MET A 106 -12.19 1.75 3.75
N ARG A 107 -12.60 1.69 5.02
CA ARG A 107 -12.41 0.53 5.90
C ARG A 107 -12.86 -0.80 5.28
N PRO A 108 -14.02 -0.90 4.60
CA PRO A 108 -14.44 -2.15 3.95
C PRO A 108 -13.47 -2.62 2.85
N LEU A 109 -12.89 -1.70 2.07
CA LEU A 109 -11.89 -2.03 1.05
C LEU A 109 -10.55 -2.42 1.68
N ILE A 110 -10.14 -1.74 2.75
CA ILE A 110 -8.90 -2.04 3.48
C ILE A 110 -8.97 -3.46 4.04
N GLU A 111 -10.06 -3.83 4.70
CA GLU A 111 -10.26 -5.16 5.28
C GLU A 111 -10.38 -6.27 4.23
N ARG A 112 -11.01 -5.99 3.09
CA ARG A 112 -11.05 -6.93 1.96
C ARG A 112 -9.68 -7.10 1.30
N SER A 113 -8.90 -6.02 1.17
CA SER A 113 -7.55 -6.05 0.63
C SER A 113 -6.64 -6.86 1.54
N ALA A 114 -6.68 -6.60 2.86
CA ALA A 114 -5.93 -7.37 3.85
C ALA A 114 -6.27 -8.87 3.78
N ARG A 115 -7.56 -9.23 3.74
CA ARG A 115 -7.99 -10.63 3.58
C ARG A 115 -7.52 -11.26 2.27
N THR A 116 -7.59 -10.52 1.16
CA THR A 116 -7.15 -10.99 -0.16
C THR A 116 -5.65 -11.26 -0.21
N LEU A 117 -4.87 -10.45 0.49
CA LEU A 117 -3.41 -10.58 0.56
C LEU A 117 -2.95 -11.50 1.69
N GLU A 118 -3.86 -11.97 2.54
CA GLU A 118 -3.55 -12.73 3.77
C GLU A 118 -2.73 -11.92 4.79
N TYR A 119 -2.91 -10.61 4.76
CA TYR A 119 -2.22 -9.62 5.60
C TYR A 119 -3.09 -9.21 6.81
N ILE A 120 -2.47 -8.54 7.77
CA ILE A 120 -3.11 -7.88 8.92
C ILE A 120 -3.04 -6.36 8.75
N ILE A 121 -3.97 -5.66 9.40
CA ILE A 121 -3.99 -4.19 9.46
C ILE A 121 -3.22 -3.77 10.72
N CYS A 122 -2.22 -2.92 10.55
CA CYS A 122 -1.37 -2.37 11.59
C CYS A 122 -1.52 -0.84 11.69
#